data_AF-Q0IBB0-F1
#
_entry.id   AF-Q0IBB0-F1
#
_cell.length_a   1.000
_cell.length_b   1.000
_cell.length_c   1.000
_cell.angle_alpha   90.00
_cell.angle_beta   90.00
_cell.angle_gamma   90.00
#
_symmetry.space_group_name_H-M   'P 1'
#
loop_
_entity.id
_entity.type
_entity.pdbx_description
1 polymer ?
#
loop_
_entity_poly.entity_id
_entity_poly.type
_entity_poly.pdbx_seq_one_letter_code
_entity_poly.pdbx_strand_id
1 'polypeptide(L)'
;MNLLFRISISLCISPMLITTTGSQAQAADDSEEIKKLCMAGFNAAMSQARQIPPEGMGDFTCSCFAKELKGITYILQAQTICKELAVEKYGPFLKTQ
;
A
#
# COMPACT_ATOMS: atom_id res chain seq x y z
N MET A 1 27.53 -41.81 -28.56
CA MET A 1 27.92 -40.45 -28.11
C MET A 1 26.62 -39.65 -27.98
N ASN A 2 25.94 -39.50 -26.84
CA ASN A 2 26.32 -39.59 -25.43
C ASN A 2 25.11 -40.04 -24.57
N LEU A 3 25.14 -41.29 -24.12
CA LEU A 3 24.25 -41.89 -23.11
C LEU A 3 24.87 -41.78 -21.69
N LEU A 4 25.75 -40.78 -21.50
CA LEU A 4 26.72 -40.71 -20.40
C LEU A 4 26.74 -39.36 -19.65
N PHE A 5 25.67 -38.57 -19.70
CA PHE A 5 25.43 -37.56 -18.65
C PHE A 5 24.35 -38.02 -17.66
N ARG A 6 24.40 -39.33 -17.38
CA ARG A 6 23.81 -39.92 -16.20
C ARG A 6 24.55 -39.38 -14.98
N ILE A 7 23.78 -38.83 -14.05
CA ILE A 7 23.90 -39.21 -12.64
C ILE A 7 25.30 -38.94 -12.07
N SER A 8 25.67 -37.67 -11.87
CA SER A 8 26.91 -37.33 -11.13
C SER A 8 26.90 -35.97 -10.42
N ILE A 9 25.74 -35.33 -10.20
CA ILE A 9 25.67 -34.23 -9.22
C ILE A 9 25.31 -34.87 -7.88
N SER A 10 26.39 -35.24 -7.21
CA SER A 10 26.49 -35.85 -5.90
C SER A 10 25.48 -35.30 -4.89
N LEU A 11 24.74 -36.25 -4.32
CA LEU A 11 23.98 -36.14 -3.09
C LEU A 11 24.94 -35.89 -1.91
N CYS A 12 25.33 -34.63 -1.69
CA CYS A 12 25.93 -34.20 -0.42
C CYS A 12 24.89 -33.40 0.36
N ILE A 13 23.85 -34.07 0.85
CA ILE A 13 22.94 -33.51 1.85
C ILE A 13 23.69 -33.51 3.18
N SER A 14 24.50 -32.48 3.40
CA SER A 14 24.88 -32.08 4.75
C SER A 14 23.79 -31.16 5.28
N PRO A 15 23.14 -31.43 6.43
CA PRO A 15 22.24 -30.48 7.05
C PRO A 15 23.10 -29.36 7.63
N MET A 16 23.51 -28.40 6.79
CA MET A 16 24.05 -27.15 7.28
C MET A 16 22.86 -26.38 7.84
N LEU A 17 22.66 -26.49 9.15
CA LEU A 17 21.69 -25.68 9.89
C LEU A 17 22.15 -24.23 9.76
N ILE A 18 21.61 -23.51 8.77
CA ILE A 18 21.82 -22.08 8.62
C ILE A 18 21.12 -21.45 9.82
N THR A 19 21.86 -21.22 10.90
CA THR A 19 21.45 -20.29 11.96
C THR A 19 21.53 -18.90 11.36
N THR A 20 20.51 -18.53 10.59
CA THR A 20 20.25 -17.13 10.24
C THR A 20 20.05 -16.43 11.58
N THR A 21 21.06 -15.67 12.01
CA THR A 21 20.89 -14.63 13.02
C THR A 21 19.81 -13.72 12.47
N GLY A 22 18.59 -13.91 12.97
CA GLY A 22 17.41 -13.16 12.54
C GLY A 22 17.65 -11.68 12.81
N SER A 23 18.09 -10.95 11.79
CA SER A 23 17.97 -9.50 11.79
C SER A 23 16.48 -9.23 11.74
N GLN A 24 15.89 -8.74 12.83
CA GLN A 24 14.54 -8.19 12.78
C GLN A 24 14.58 -7.04 11.77
N ALA A 25 14.07 -7.29 10.57
CA ALA A 25 13.82 -6.22 9.62
C ALA A 25 12.75 -5.34 10.25
N GLN A 26 13.15 -4.17 10.74
CA GLN A 26 12.20 -3.17 11.20
C GLN A 26 11.56 -2.58 9.94
N ALA A 27 10.26 -2.83 9.76
CA ALA A 27 9.51 -2.21 8.67
C ALA A 27 9.62 -0.69 8.81
N ALA A 28 10.02 -0.01 7.74
CA ALA A 28 10.01 1.45 7.69
C ALA A 28 8.55 1.94 7.81
N ASP A 29 8.36 3.07 8.50
CA ASP A 29 7.05 3.73 8.51
C ASP A 29 6.89 4.58 7.26
N ASP A 30 6.36 3.98 6.20
CA ASP A 30 6.17 4.62 4.89
C ASP A 30 4.87 5.44 4.80
N SER A 31 4.24 5.77 5.93
CA SER A 31 2.90 6.39 5.94
C SER A 31 2.87 7.78 5.32
N GLU A 32 3.94 8.56 5.49
CA GLU A 32 4.03 9.90 4.92
C GLU A 32 4.21 9.84 3.41
N GLU A 33 5.00 8.89 2.89
CA GLU A 33 5.17 8.62 1.47
C GLU A 33 3.85 8.14 0.84
N ILE A 34 3.16 7.22 1.50
CA ILE A 34 1.83 6.74 1.09
C ILE A 34 0.83 7.90 1.06
N LYS A 35 0.82 8.75 2.09
CA LYS A 35 -0.06 9.91 2.17
C LYS A 35 0.20 10.89 1.03
N LYS A 36 1.47 11.19 0.72
CA LYS A 36 1.86 12.05 -0.42
C LYS A 36 1.37 11.47 -1.75
N LEU A 37 1.57 10.17 -1.97
CA LEU A 37 1.11 9.49 -3.18
C LEU A 37 -0.42 9.54 -3.29
N CYS A 38 -1.12 9.27 -2.20
CA CYS A 38 -2.58 9.40 -2.15
C CYS A 38 -3.01 10.82 -2.50
N MET A 39 -2.35 11.84 -1.94
CA MET A 39 -2.70 13.24 -2.19
C MET A 39 -2.55 13.62 -3.67
N ALA A 40 -1.51 13.11 -4.33
CA ALA A 40 -1.35 13.30 -5.78
C ALA A 40 -2.52 12.68 -6.57
N GLY A 41 -2.93 11.46 -6.24
CA GLY A 41 -4.08 10.80 -6.84
C GLY A 41 -5.41 11.51 -6.56
N PHE A 42 -5.59 12.00 -5.33
CA PHE A 42 -6.76 12.78 -4.92
C PHE A 42 -6.85 14.08 -5.74
N ASN A 43 -5.78 14.86 -5.81
CA ASN A 43 -5.74 16.11 -6.58
C ASN A 43 -5.98 15.87 -8.07
N ALA A 44 -5.42 14.80 -8.64
CA ALA A 44 -5.65 14.42 -10.03
C ALA A 44 -7.14 14.09 -10.28
N ALA A 45 -7.77 13.33 -9.38
CA ALA A 45 -9.18 12.98 -9.49
C ALA A 45 -10.09 14.23 -9.37
N MET A 46 -9.81 15.11 -8.42
CA MET A 46 -10.57 16.37 -8.26
C MET A 46 -10.40 17.29 -9.48
N SER A 47 -9.18 17.41 -10.00
CA SER A 47 -8.90 18.16 -11.23
C SER A 47 -9.64 17.57 -12.43
N GLN A 48 -9.64 16.24 -12.58
CA GLN A 48 -10.36 15.56 -13.65
C GLN A 48 -11.88 15.77 -13.54
N ALA A 49 -12.41 15.76 -12.31
CA ALA A 49 -13.82 16.02 -12.04
C ALA A 49 -14.20 17.51 -12.16
N ARG A 50 -13.21 18.42 -12.31
CA ARG A 50 -13.37 19.88 -12.24
C ARG A 50 -14.07 20.33 -10.96
N GLN A 51 -13.77 19.66 -9.85
CA GLN A 51 -14.31 19.98 -8.54
C GLN A 51 -13.20 20.55 -7.66
N ILE A 52 -13.55 21.54 -6.84
CA ILE A 52 -12.66 22.05 -5.79
C ILE A 52 -13.02 21.28 -4.52
N PRO A 53 -12.10 20.51 -3.92
CA PRO A 53 -12.39 19.83 -2.66
C PRO A 53 -12.54 20.83 -1.52
N PRO A 54 -13.48 20.63 -0.59
CA PRO A 54 -13.52 21.33 0.70
C PRO A 54 -12.19 21.21 1.45
N GLU A 55 -11.86 22.25 2.23
CA GLU A 55 -10.64 22.27 3.03
C GLU A 55 -10.56 21.03 3.94
N GLY A 56 -9.37 20.42 3.98
CA GLY A 56 -9.10 19.24 4.81
C GLY A 56 -9.63 17.91 4.25
N MET A 57 -10.45 17.89 3.19
CA MET A 57 -10.96 16.63 2.63
C MET A 57 -9.83 15.69 2.17
N GLY A 58 -8.90 16.20 1.37
CA GLY A 58 -7.78 15.39 0.86
C GLY A 58 -6.86 14.88 1.98
N ASP A 59 -6.58 15.72 2.98
CA ASP A 59 -5.74 15.34 4.12
C ASP A 59 -6.39 14.23 4.94
N PHE A 60 -7.69 14.37 5.22
CA PHE A 60 -8.47 13.37 5.92
C PHE A 60 -8.50 12.03 5.16
N THR A 61 -8.84 12.05 3.86
CA THR A 61 -8.92 10.84 3.04
C THR A 61 -7.57 10.14 2.96
N CYS A 62 -6.48 10.88 2.77
CA CYS A 62 -5.16 10.28 2.61
C CYS A 62 -4.51 9.84 3.92
N SER A 63 -4.82 10.51 5.04
CA SER A 63 -4.42 10.03 6.37
C SER A 63 -5.17 8.74 6.74
N CYS A 64 -6.46 8.64 6.40
CA CYS A 64 -7.21 7.39 6.52
C CYS A 64 -6.56 6.28 5.69
N PHE A 65 -6.24 6.55 4.43
CA PHE A 65 -5.68 5.54 3.53
C PHE A 65 -4.32 5.02 4.02
N ALA A 66 -3.42 5.90 4.44
CA ALA A 66 -2.13 5.50 5.02
C ALA A 66 -2.30 4.64 6.29
N LYS A 67 -3.29 4.97 7.12
CA LYS A 67 -3.61 4.19 8.33
C LYS A 67 -4.15 2.79 7.98
N GLU A 68 -5.03 2.66 7.01
CA GLU A 68 -5.57 1.37 6.58
C GLU A 68 -4.49 0.47 5.97
N LEU A 69 -3.56 1.04 5.20
CA LEU A 69 -2.43 0.29 4.63
C LEU A 69 -1.38 -0.16 5.64
N LYS A 70 -1.23 0.55 6.77
CA LYS A 70 -0.46 0.05 7.92
C LYS A 70 -1.10 -1.20 8.55
N GLY A 71 -2.40 -1.41 8.36
CA GLY A 71 -3.11 -2.60 8.80
C GLY A 71 -2.90 -3.80 7.86
N ILE A 72 -3.86 -4.72 7.89
CA ILE A 72 -3.92 -5.88 6.97
C ILE A 72 -4.91 -5.65 5.81
N THR A 73 -5.36 -4.40 5.63
CA THR A 73 -6.38 -4.02 4.65
C THR A 73 -5.77 -3.96 3.25
N TYR A 74 -6.44 -4.59 2.27
CA TYR A 74 -6.02 -4.50 0.87
C TYR A 74 -6.23 -3.09 0.32
N ILE A 75 -5.39 -2.65 -0.63
CA ILE A 75 -5.44 -1.31 -1.24
C ILE A 75 -6.86 -0.92 -1.69
N LEU A 76 -7.56 -1.81 -2.39
CA LEU A 76 -8.91 -1.54 -2.88
C LEU A 76 -9.92 -1.34 -1.74
N GLN A 77 -9.80 -2.14 -0.68
CA GLN A 77 -10.66 -2.03 0.49
C GLN A 77 -10.39 -0.72 1.24
N ALA A 78 -9.12 -0.36 1.42
CA ALA A 78 -8.72 0.91 2.04
C ALA A 78 -9.25 2.12 1.23
N GLN A 79 -9.20 2.06 -0.10
CA GLN A 79 -9.79 3.10 -0.94
C GLN A 79 -11.30 3.22 -0.74
N THR A 80 -12.04 2.11 -0.72
CA THR A 80 -13.50 2.12 -0.51
C THR A 80 -13.85 2.73 0.85
N ILE A 81 -13.25 2.20 1.93
CA ILE A 81 -13.51 2.66 3.30
C ILE A 81 -13.23 4.17 3.42
N CYS A 82 -12.06 4.62 3.00
CA CYS A 82 -11.66 6.02 3.21
C CYS A 82 -12.43 6.99 2.31
N LYS A 83 -12.91 6.56 1.13
CA LYS A 83 -13.80 7.35 0.29
C LYS A 83 -15.19 7.49 0.93
N GLU A 84 -15.75 6.40 1.44
CA GLU A 84 -17.05 6.42 2.12
C GLU A 84 -17.02 7.34 3.35
N LEU A 85 -16.00 7.22 4.19
CA LEU A 85 -15.80 8.11 5.35
C LEU A 85 -15.65 9.59 4.93
N ALA A 86 -14.97 9.85 3.81
CA ALA A 86 -14.83 11.20 3.30
C ALA A 86 -16.16 11.75 2.74
N VAL A 87 -16.96 10.92 2.07
CA VAL A 87 -18.30 11.29 1.60
C VAL A 87 -19.24 11.54 2.77
N GLU A 88 -19.20 10.73 3.82
CA GLU A 88 -19.99 10.94 5.03
C GLU A 88 -19.65 12.28 5.69
N LYS A 89 -18.35 12.55 5.88
CA LYS A 89 -17.88 13.75 6.57
C LYS A 89 -18.03 15.02 5.74
N TYR A 90 -17.79 14.94 4.43
CA TYR A 90 -17.66 16.12 3.57
C TYR A 90 -18.70 16.24 2.46
N GLY A 91 -19.51 15.21 2.22
CA GLY A 91 -20.58 15.20 1.21
C GLY A 91 -21.54 16.39 1.30
N PRO A 92 -21.92 16.91 2.48
CA PRO A 92 -22.73 18.12 2.59
C PRO A 92 -22.09 19.36 1.94
N PHE A 93 -20.77 19.51 1.98
CA PHE A 93 -20.04 20.66 1.43
C PHE A 93 -19.81 20.57 -0.08
N LEU A 94 -19.97 19.37 -0.67
CA LEU A 94 -19.85 19.17 -2.11
C LEU A 94 -21.11 19.60 -2.87
N LYS A 95 -22.27 19.73 -2.21
CA LYS A 95 -23.54 20.14 -2.83
C LYS A 95 -23.71 21.65 -2.93
N THR A 96 -22.82 22.42 -2.31
CA THR A 96 -22.89 23.88 -2.20
C THR A 96 -21.88 24.61 -3.09
N GLN A 97 -21.14 23.89 -3.93
CA GLN A 97 -20.24 24.43 -4.96
C GLN A 97 -20.79 24.11 -6.35
#